data_AF-A0A1M6HNR5-F1
#
_entry.id   AF-A0A1M6HNR5-F1
#
_cell.length_a   1.000
_cell.length_b   1.000
_cell.length_c   1.000
_cell.angle_alpha   90.00
_cell.angle_beta   90.00
_cell.angle_gamma   90.00
#
_symmetry.space_group_name_H-M   'P 1'
#
loop_
_entity.id
_entity.type
_entity.pdbx_description
1 polymer ?
#
loop_
_entity_poly.entity_id
_entity_poly.type
_entity_poly.pdbx_seq_one_letter_code
_entity_poly.pdbx_strand_id
1 'polypeptide(L)'
;MICLIISFVIFFKPTLTDKKTDIEFDSYNHIWENELENWSILTSFSELKILKKYAGELRMGPGFFHIKTESNNIFGKEFYGDWFYRIENGIYLQKWNSNPIKNGIRTKADNDLIFYDRIKNEIRIIETGIESFHWKMEKDELGLSLISNNGKTEERIRITNANNGYN
;
A
#
# COMPACT_ATOMS: atom_id res chain seq x y z
N MET A 1 78.27 16.16 -16.37
CA MET A 1 78.68 14.79 -16.69
C MET A 1 77.47 13.89 -16.46
N ILE A 2 76.97 13.24 -17.54
CA ILE A 2 76.04 12.08 -17.60
C ILE A 2 74.61 12.37 -17.07
N CYS A 3 73.60 12.63 -17.93
CA CYS A 3 72.80 11.72 -18.78
C CYS A 3 71.63 11.01 -18.05
N LEU A 4 70.42 11.18 -18.64
CA LEU A 4 69.42 10.13 -18.94
C LEU A 4 68.62 9.58 -17.72
N ILE A 5 67.29 9.43 -17.70
CA ILE A 5 66.33 8.93 -18.71
C ILE A 5 64.90 9.41 -18.40
N ILE A 6 64.19 9.66 -19.50
CA ILE A 6 62.75 9.82 -19.67
C ILE A 6 61.99 8.56 -19.21
N SER A 7 60.91 8.70 -18.45
CA SER A 7 59.86 7.67 -18.45
C SER A 7 58.48 8.31 -18.33
N PHE A 8 58.01 8.73 -19.49
CA PHE A 8 56.60 8.89 -19.82
C PHE A 8 55.97 7.49 -19.76
N VAL A 9 55.13 7.22 -18.76
CA VAL A 9 54.28 6.02 -18.76
C VAL A 9 52.88 6.46 -19.15
N ILE A 10 52.64 6.49 -20.46
CA ILE A 10 51.28 6.52 -21.01
C ILE A 10 50.75 5.09 -20.87
N PHE A 11 49.84 4.90 -19.91
CA PHE A 11 48.98 3.72 -19.91
C PHE A 11 47.88 3.91 -20.97
N PHE A 12 48.13 3.40 -22.17
CA PHE A 12 47.06 2.98 -23.06
C PHE A 12 46.84 1.48 -22.89
N LYS A 13 45.60 1.10 -22.56
CA LYS A 13 44.81 -0.04 -23.07
C LYS A 13 43.62 -0.32 -22.14
N PRO A 14 42.53 -0.96 -22.60
CA PRO A 14 42.02 -1.09 -23.96
C PRO A 14 40.54 -0.63 -24.06
N THR A 15 40.13 -0.15 -25.24
CA THR A 15 38.71 -0.16 -25.62
C THR A 15 38.26 -1.60 -25.78
N LEU A 16 37.48 -2.08 -24.82
CA LEU A 16 36.55 -3.19 -25.03
C LEU A 16 35.16 -2.64 -24.71
N THR A 17 34.41 -2.42 -25.77
CA THR A 17 32.97 -2.28 -25.76
C THR A 17 32.37 -3.55 -25.17
N ASP A 18 31.92 -3.49 -23.93
CA ASP A 18 30.85 -4.35 -23.45
C ASP A 18 29.60 -3.49 -23.34
N LYS A 19 28.66 -3.71 -24.26
CA LYS A 19 27.28 -3.28 -24.09
C LYS A 19 26.71 -4.09 -22.93
N LYS A 20 26.87 -3.58 -21.71
CA LYS A 20 25.97 -3.90 -20.60
C LYS A 20 25.13 -2.66 -20.39
N THR A 21 23.86 -2.78 -20.74
CA THR A 21 22.80 -1.88 -20.29
C THR A 21 22.75 -1.93 -18.77
N ASP A 22 23.55 -1.09 -18.13
CA ASP A 22 23.29 -0.65 -16.78
C ASP A 22 22.09 0.30 -16.88
N ILE A 23 20.90 -0.31 -16.94
CA ILE A 23 19.69 0.38 -16.49
C ILE A 23 19.89 0.51 -15.00
N GLU A 24 20.64 1.53 -14.59
CA GLU A 24 20.48 2.12 -13.27
C GLU A 24 19.00 2.46 -13.17
N PHE A 25 18.31 1.64 -12.39
CA PHE A 25 16.92 1.82 -12.04
C PHE A 25 16.85 3.12 -11.24
N ASP A 26 16.49 4.22 -11.90
CA ASP A 26 16.29 5.57 -11.34
C ASP A 26 15.13 5.60 -10.33
N SER A 27 15.19 4.79 -9.27
CA SER A 27 14.17 4.70 -8.23
C SER A 27 14.21 5.86 -7.23
N TYR A 28 15.05 6.87 -7.45
CA TYR A 28 15.19 8.01 -6.54
C TYR A 28 14.60 9.32 -7.06
N ASN A 29 14.02 9.32 -8.27
CA ASN A 29 13.29 10.46 -8.83
C ASN A 29 11.77 10.25 -8.84
N HIS A 30 11.23 9.48 -7.90
CA HIS A 30 9.78 9.46 -7.68
C HIS A 30 9.37 10.79 -7.04
N ILE A 31 8.78 11.67 -7.85
CA ILE A 31 8.30 13.00 -7.42
C ILE A 31 7.07 12.79 -6.53
N TRP A 32 7.29 12.63 -5.21
CA TRP A 32 6.23 12.50 -4.20
C TRP A 32 5.25 13.68 -4.18
N GLU A 33 5.66 14.85 -4.68
CA GLU A 33 4.83 16.05 -4.73
C GLU A 33 3.58 15.89 -5.62
N ASN A 34 3.66 15.12 -6.71
CA ASN A 34 2.53 14.93 -7.61
C ASN A 34 1.48 13.92 -7.10
N GLU A 35 1.88 12.99 -6.23
CA GLU A 35 1.00 12.00 -5.62
C GLU A 35 0.16 12.56 -4.46
N LEU A 36 0.62 13.66 -3.85
CA LEU A 36 -0.07 14.36 -2.78
C LEU A 36 -1.35 15.06 -3.27
N GLU A 37 -1.40 15.52 -4.52
CA GLU A 37 -2.54 16.30 -5.02
C GLU A 37 -3.57 15.46 -5.78
N ASN A 38 -3.14 14.38 -6.45
CA ASN A 38 -3.98 13.69 -7.41
C ASN A 38 -4.56 12.36 -6.89
N TRP A 39 -5.79 12.07 -7.33
CA TRP A 39 -6.39 10.76 -7.13
C TRP A 39 -5.73 9.75 -8.07
N SER A 40 -5.25 8.63 -7.53
CA SER A 40 -4.71 7.49 -8.29
C SER A 40 -5.61 6.26 -8.16
N ILE A 41 -5.47 5.28 -9.04
CA ILE A 41 -6.27 4.06 -9.00
C ILE A 41 -5.74 3.16 -7.86
N LEU A 42 -6.58 2.87 -6.87
CA LEU A 42 -6.32 1.82 -5.87
C LEU A 42 -6.56 0.44 -6.49
N THR A 43 -7.73 0.26 -7.11
CA THR A 43 -8.06 -0.95 -7.87
C THR A 43 -9.21 -0.69 -8.85
N SER A 44 -9.42 -1.60 -9.79
CA SER A 44 -10.45 -1.46 -10.84
C SER A 44 -11.22 -2.75 -11.08
N PHE A 45 -12.53 -2.63 -11.22
CA PHE A 45 -13.47 -3.71 -11.47
C PHE A 45 -14.22 -3.49 -12.78
N SER A 46 -13.65 -3.98 -13.89
CA SER A 46 -14.14 -3.73 -15.25
C SER A 46 -14.35 -2.23 -15.51
N GLU A 47 -15.52 -1.70 -15.20
CA GLU A 47 -15.93 -0.31 -15.40
C GLU A 47 -15.85 0.56 -14.13
N LEU A 48 -15.78 -0.04 -12.93
CA LEU A 48 -15.73 0.69 -11.67
C LEU A 48 -14.30 0.84 -11.18
N LYS A 49 -13.81 2.07 -11.03
CA LYS A 49 -12.52 2.34 -10.36
C LYS A 49 -12.72 2.78 -8.93
N ILE A 50 -11.90 2.24 -8.06
CA ILE A 50 -11.70 2.73 -6.69
C ILE A 50 -10.41 3.52 -6.71
N LEU A 51 -10.49 4.77 -6.26
CA LEU A 51 -9.42 5.73 -6.30
C LEU A 51 -8.93 5.99 -4.88
N LYS A 52 -7.62 6.21 -4.73
CA LYS A 52 -7.00 6.65 -3.49
C LYS A 52 -6.32 8.01 -3.69
N LYS A 53 -6.28 8.80 -2.63
CA LYS A 53 -5.47 10.02 -2.55
C LYS A 53 -4.63 9.94 -1.29
N TYR A 54 -3.31 10.10 -1.43
CA TYR A 54 -2.40 10.06 -0.30
C TYR A 54 -2.71 11.20 0.67
N ALA A 55 -2.77 10.88 1.96
CA ALA A 55 -3.07 11.84 3.01
C ALA A 55 -1.95 11.98 4.04
N GLY A 56 -0.94 11.10 3.99
CA GLY A 56 0.24 11.12 4.83
C GLY A 56 0.71 9.72 5.20
N GLU A 57 1.68 9.65 6.11
CA GLU A 57 2.22 8.42 6.65
C GLU A 57 2.54 8.57 8.13
N LEU A 58 2.46 7.47 8.87
CA LEU A 58 3.06 7.43 10.20
C LEU A 58 4.57 7.29 10.07
N ARG A 59 5.31 7.96 10.95
CA ARG A 59 6.76 7.80 11.02
C ARG A 59 7.10 6.35 11.33
N MET A 60 7.83 5.69 10.43
CA MET A 60 8.14 4.25 10.51
C MET A 60 6.89 3.36 10.57
N GLY A 61 5.78 3.80 9.95
CA GLY A 61 4.53 3.07 9.92
C GLY A 61 3.88 3.11 8.53
N PRO A 62 2.61 2.69 8.41
CA PRO A 62 1.91 2.65 7.13
C PRO A 62 1.58 4.06 6.61
N GLY A 63 1.39 4.13 5.29
CA GLY A 63 0.73 5.25 4.65
C GLY A 63 -0.78 5.23 4.94
N PHE A 64 -1.42 6.39 4.88
CA PHE A 64 -2.87 6.51 4.96
C PHE A 64 -3.44 7.40 3.85
N PHE A 65 -4.67 7.08 3.44
CA PHE A 65 -5.28 7.57 2.22
C PHE A 65 -6.75 7.95 2.45
N HIS A 66 -7.24 8.86 1.62
CA HIS A 66 -8.66 8.96 1.35
C HIS A 66 -9.02 8.04 0.18
N ILE A 67 -10.21 7.44 0.22
CA ILE A 67 -10.71 6.56 -0.82
C ILE A 67 -12.02 7.13 -1.38
N LYS A 68 -12.25 6.94 -2.68
CA LYS A 68 -13.55 7.17 -3.33
C LYS A 68 -13.78 6.19 -4.46
N THR A 69 -15.02 6.04 -4.90
CA THR A 69 -15.32 5.46 -6.21
C THR A 69 -15.31 6.55 -7.29
N GLU A 70 -15.05 6.17 -8.55
CA GLU A 70 -15.09 7.09 -9.70
C GLU A 70 -16.49 7.70 -9.90
N SER A 71 -17.54 6.92 -9.66
CA SER A 71 -18.95 7.32 -9.70
C SER A 71 -19.70 6.87 -8.44
N ASN A 72 -20.73 7.62 -8.04
CA ASN A 72 -21.58 7.32 -6.87
C ASN A 72 -20.79 7.05 -5.58
N ASN A 73 -19.91 7.98 -5.19
CA ASN A 73 -19.04 7.82 -4.03
C ASN A 73 -19.83 7.60 -2.73
N ILE A 74 -19.60 6.46 -2.10
CA ILE A 74 -20.14 6.10 -0.78
C ILE A 74 -19.11 6.20 0.34
N PHE A 75 -17.83 6.37 0.00
CA PHE A 75 -16.79 6.60 0.99
C PHE A 75 -16.88 8.05 1.50
N GLY A 76 -16.77 8.23 2.81
CA GLY A 76 -16.82 9.55 3.42
C GLY A 76 -15.45 10.22 3.43
N LYS A 77 -15.18 10.93 4.53
CA LYS A 77 -13.90 11.64 4.77
C LYS A 77 -12.97 10.86 5.70
N GLU A 78 -13.21 9.56 5.84
CA GLU A 78 -12.41 8.67 6.69
C GLU A 78 -11.00 8.49 6.11
N PHE A 79 -10.14 7.91 6.94
CA PHE A 79 -8.79 7.51 6.57
C PHE A 79 -8.72 6.00 6.44
N TYR A 80 -7.97 5.55 5.45
CA TYR A 80 -7.73 4.14 5.16
C TYR A 80 -6.24 3.86 5.15
N GLY A 81 -5.84 2.68 5.60
CA GLY A 81 -4.44 2.25 5.50
C GLY A 81 -4.00 1.95 4.07
N ASP A 82 -2.71 1.66 3.92
CA ASP A 82 -2.13 1.14 2.67
C ASP A 82 -2.57 -0.31 2.37
N TRP A 83 -3.04 -1.03 3.38
CA TRP A 83 -3.52 -2.40 3.22
C TRP A 83 -4.95 -2.47 2.65
N PHE A 84 -5.12 -3.36 1.67
CA PHE A 84 -6.42 -3.80 1.17
C PHE A 84 -6.34 -5.22 0.61
N TYR A 85 -7.47 -5.90 0.53
CA TYR A 85 -7.56 -7.22 -0.10
C TYR A 85 -8.75 -7.29 -1.05
N ARG A 86 -8.48 -7.61 -2.32
CA ARG A 86 -9.50 -7.65 -3.36
C ARG A 86 -10.05 -9.07 -3.53
N ILE A 87 -11.37 -9.15 -3.66
CA ILE A 87 -12.10 -10.33 -4.15
C ILE A 87 -12.95 -9.93 -5.36
N GLU A 88 -13.66 -10.88 -5.96
CA GLU A 88 -14.47 -10.63 -7.16
C GLU A 88 -15.54 -9.54 -6.96
N ASN A 89 -16.20 -9.58 -5.82
CA ASN A 89 -17.40 -8.78 -5.51
C ASN A 89 -17.11 -7.56 -4.65
N GLY A 90 -15.84 -7.23 -4.43
CA GLY A 90 -15.51 -6.11 -3.58
C GLY A 90 -14.08 -6.09 -3.06
N ILE A 91 -13.84 -5.19 -2.12
CA ILE A 91 -12.55 -5.06 -1.44
C ILE A 91 -12.72 -4.99 0.07
N TYR A 92 -11.81 -5.62 0.77
CA TYR A 92 -11.57 -5.38 2.18
C TYR A 92 -10.59 -4.22 2.33
N LEU A 93 -10.86 -3.36 3.30
CA LEU A 93 -10.07 -2.17 3.60
C LEU A 93 -9.80 -2.09 5.10
N GLN A 94 -8.62 -1.57 5.44
CA GLN A 94 -8.30 -1.13 6.79
C GLN A 94 -8.79 0.31 6.96
N LYS A 95 -9.89 0.53 7.68
CA LYS A 95 -10.42 1.86 8.02
C LYS A 95 -9.88 2.28 9.38
N TRP A 96 -9.38 3.51 9.48
CA TRP A 96 -8.90 4.07 10.73
C TRP A 96 -10.06 4.68 11.50
N ASN A 97 -10.13 4.40 12.81
CA ASN A 97 -11.19 4.93 13.68
C ASN A 97 -10.85 6.31 14.24
N SER A 98 -9.58 6.70 14.18
CA SER A 98 -9.11 8.02 14.58
C SER A 98 -8.39 8.72 13.43
N ASN A 99 -8.35 10.06 13.47
CA ASN A 99 -7.62 10.85 12.49
C ASN A 99 -6.10 10.70 12.74
N PRO A 100 -5.34 10.08 11.82
CA PRO A 100 -3.90 9.87 11.97
C PRO A 100 -3.09 11.16 12.12
N ILE A 101 -3.60 12.27 11.59
CA ILE A 101 -2.93 13.57 11.54
C ILE A 101 -3.10 14.32 12.88
N LYS A 102 -4.27 14.21 13.52
CA LYS A 102 -4.61 15.02 14.71
C LYS A 102 -3.81 14.65 15.96
N ASN A 103 -3.30 13.43 16.04
CA ASN A 103 -2.66 12.91 17.26
C ASN A 103 -1.13 13.02 17.25
N GLY A 104 -0.54 13.70 16.27
CA GLY A 104 0.91 13.81 16.13
C GLY A 104 1.59 12.45 15.96
N ILE A 105 2.84 12.34 16.42
CA ILE A 105 3.75 11.18 16.23
C ILE A 105 3.21 9.84 16.80
N ARG A 106 2.07 9.85 17.52
CA ARG A 106 1.57 8.67 18.28
C ARG A 106 0.08 8.42 18.05
N THR A 107 -0.29 8.03 16.84
CA THR A 107 -1.60 7.40 16.63
C THR A 107 -1.51 5.95 17.05
N LYS A 108 -2.32 5.54 18.04
CA LYS A 108 -2.48 4.12 18.37
C LYS A 108 -3.19 3.42 17.22
N ALA A 109 -2.81 2.17 16.95
CA ALA A 109 -3.57 1.35 16.03
C ALA A 109 -4.96 1.10 16.61
N ASP A 110 -5.98 1.56 15.89
CA ASP A 110 -7.39 1.34 16.18
C ASP A 110 -8.12 1.40 14.83
N ASN A 111 -8.33 0.22 14.26
CA ASN A 111 -8.75 0.06 12.90
C ASN A 111 -9.94 -0.90 12.79
N ASP A 112 -10.86 -0.61 11.88
CA ASP A 112 -11.92 -1.50 11.48
C ASP A 112 -11.52 -2.24 10.20
N LEU A 113 -11.78 -3.55 10.15
CA LEU A 113 -11.86 -4.28 8.90
C LEU A 113 -13.23 -3.99 8.29
N ILE A 114 -13.27 -3.35 7.14
CA ILE A 114 -14.51 -3.13 6.40
C ILE A 114 -14.48 -3.86 5.06
N PHE A 115 -15.66 -4.14 4.52
CA PHE A 115 -15.86 -4.65 3.18
C PHE A 115 -16.72 -3.70 2.35
N TYR A 116 -16.19 -3.28 1.20
CA TYR A 116 -16.97 -2.60 0.16
C TYR A 116 -17.52 -3.62 -0.83
N ASP A 117 -18.84 -3.75 -0.87
CA ASP A 117 -19.59 -4.59 -1.80
C ASP A 117 -19.90 -3.79 -3.07
N ARG A 118 -19.25 -4.14 -4.19
CA ARG A 118 -19.42 -3.39 -5.45
C ARG A 118 -20.77 -3.63 -6.11
N ILE A 119 -21.42 -4.76 -5.82
CA ILE A 119 -22.69 -5.14 -6.44
C ILE A 119 -23.83 -4.35 -5.79
N LYS A 120 -23.79 -4.22 -4.47
CA LYS A 120 -24.78 -3.44 -3.71
C LYS A 120 -24.41 -1.96 -3.56
N ASN A 121 -23.16 -1.61 -3.85
CA ASN A 121 -22.59 -0.30 -3.58
C ASN A 121 -22.75 0.10 -2.09
N GLU A 122 -22.31 -0.78 -1.20
CA GLU A 122 -22.46 -0.65 0.25
C GLU A 122 -21.16 -0.94 0.99
N ILE A 123 -20.96 -0.30 2.14
CA ILE A 123 -19.87 -0.61 3.07
C ILE A 123 -20.44 -1.39 4.26
N ARG A 124 -19.80 -2.49 4.64
CA ARG A 124 -20.10 -3.25 5.85
C ARG A 124 -18.87 -3.30 6.74
N ILE A 125 -19.07 -3.12 8.04
CA ILE A 125 -18.03 -3.36 9.04
C ILE A 125 -18.00 -4.86 9.31
N ILE A 126 -16.81 -5.47 9.20
CA ILE A 126 -16.60 -6.91 9.40
C ILE A 126 -16.07 -7.16 10.81
N GLU A 127 -15.11 -6.36 11.25
CA GLU A 127 -14.50 -6.42 12.59
C GLU A 127 -14.08 -5.03 13.02
N THR A 128 -14.15 -4.73 14.32
CA THR A 128 -13.86 -3.40 14.87
C THR A 128 -12.72 -3.41 15.86
N GLY A 129 -12.01 -2.28 15.99
CA GLY A 129 -11.07 -2.07 17.10
C GLY A 129 -9.82 -2.95 17.04
N ILE A 130 -9.37 -3.31 15.83
CA ILE A 130 -8.17 -4.11 15.63
C ILE A 130 -6.95 -3.24 15.93
N GLU A 131 -6.21 -3.58 16.99
CA GLU A 131 -5.03 -2.85 17.46
C GLU A 131 -3.75 -3.19 16.67
N SER A 132 -3.83 -3.18 15.34
CA SER A 132 -2.68 -3.40 14.45
C SER A 132 -2.79 -2.63 13.15
N PHE A 133 -1.62 -2.26 12.60
CA PHE A 133 -1.46 -1.77 11.23
C PHE A 133 -1.02 -2.87 10.25
N HIS A 134 -0.37 -3.93 10.72
CA HIS A 134 0.23 -4.97 9.88
C HIS A 134 -0.74 -6.12 9.69
N TRP A 135 -1.41 -6.11 8.55
CA TRP A 135 -2.44 -7.08 8.21
C TRP A 135 -2.02 -7.96 7.04
N LYS A 136 -2.47 -9.21 7.06
CA LYS A 136 -2.34 -10.16 5.96
C LYS A 136 -3.66 -10.90 5.80
N MET A 137 -4.06 -11.16 4.56
CA MET A 137 -5.18 -12.05 4.29
C MET A 137 -4.67 -13.45 3.96
N GLU A 138 -5.31 -14.47 4.54
CA GLU A 138 -5.08 -15.87 4.22
C GLU A 138 -6.37 -16.54 3.79
N LYS A 139 -6.29 -17.37 2.75
CA LYS A 139 -7.37 -18.22 2.28
C LYS A 139 -6.97 -19.68 2.46
N ASP A 140 -7.80 -20.44 3.14
CA ASP A 140 -7.65 -21.88 3.33
C ASP A 140 -8.95 -22.60 2.95
N GLU A 141 -9.01 -23.92 3.20
CA GLU A 141 -10.21 -24.75 2.96
C GLU A 141 -11.42 -24.28 3.78
N LEU A 142 -11.14 -23.58 4.87
CA LEU A 142 -12.07 -23.17 5.89
C LEU A 142 -12.65 -21.76 5.59
N GLY A 143 -11.96 -20.96 4.77
CA GLY A 143 -12.46 -19.70 4.25
C GLY A 143 -11.39 -18.63 4.23
N LEU A 144 -11.82 -17.38 4.43
CA LEU A 144 -10.94 -16.22 4.45
C LEU A 144 -10.67 -15.81 5.90
N SER A 145 -9.41 -15.55 6.25
CA SER A 145 -9.00 -15.09 7.57
C SER A 145 -8.07 -13.89 7.46
N LEU A 146 -8.32 -12.86 8.27
CA LEU A 146 -7.41 -11.75 8.50
C LEU A 146 -6.42 -12.14 9.60
N ILE A 147 -5.13 -11.98 9.33
CA ILE A 147 -4.05 -12.08 10.31
C ILE A 147 -3.61 -10.67 10.66
N SER A 148 -3.70 -10.33 11.93
CA SER A 148 -3.33 -9.03 12.50
C SER A 148 -2.13 -9.23 13.41
N ASN A 149 -1.04 -8.49 13.18
CA ASN A 149 0.17 -8.59 13.99
C ASN A 149 0.61 -7.20 14.48
N ASN A 150 0.76 -7.02 15.78
CA ASN A 150 1.17 -5.73 16.37
C ASN A 150 2.63 -5.71 16.87
N GLY A 151 3.42 -6.73 16.50
CA GLY A 151 4.79 -6.94 16.94
C GLY A 151 4.93 -7.64 18.29
N LYS A 152 3.82 -7.87 19.02
CA LYS A 152 3.77 -8.62 20.28
C LYS A 152 2.87 -9.85 20.20
N THR A 153 1.70 -9.67 19.60
CA THR A 153 0.70 -10.71 19.41
C THR A 153 0.33 -10.81 17.94
N GLU A 154 -0.05 -12.02 17.55
CA GLU A 154 -0.69 -12.30 16.27
C GLU A 154 -2.09 -12.84 16.55
N GLU A 155 -3.08 -12.23 15.90
CA GLU A 155 -4.49 -12.57 16.03
C GLU A 155 -5.05 -12.98 14.68
N ARG A 156 -5.88 -14.05 14.68
CA ARG A 156 -6.56 -14.56 13.49
C ARG A 156 -8.05 -14.30 13.62
N ILE A 157 -8.58 -13.46 12.73
CA ILE A 157 -10.00 -13.12 12.64
C ILE A 157 -10.58 -13.83 11.42
N ARG A 158 -11.53 -14.74 11.66
CA ARG A 158 -12.16 -15.50 10.58
C ARG A 158 -13.31 -14.71 9.97
N ILE A 159 -13.29 -14.54 8.66
CA ILE A 159 -14.33 -13.80 7.93
C ILE A 159 -15.45 -14.76 7.55
N THR A 160 -16.43 -14.87 8.45
CA THR A 160 -17.57 -15.81 8.30
C THR A 160 -18.67 -15.27 7.39
N ASN A 161 -18.77 -13.94 7.23
CA ASN A 161 -19.88 -13.29 6.51
C ASN A 161 -19.58 -12.95 5.04
N ALA A 162 -18.39 -13.24 4.53
CA ALA A 162 -18.02 -13.03 3.12
C ALA A 162 -18.67 -14.04 2.17
N ASN A 163 -19.05 -15.21 2.69
CA ASN A 163 -19.53 -16.34 1.89
C ASN A 163 -21.06 -16.43 1.84
N ASN A 164 -21.80 -15.58 2.56
CA ASN A 164 -23.28 -15.63 2.59
C ASN A 164 -23.95 -14.81 1.47
N GLY A 165 -23.21 -14.48 0.40
CA GLY A 165 -23.71 -13.66 -0.71
C GLY A 165 -24.06 -14.42 -1.99
N TYR A 166 -23.85 -15.75 -2.04
CA TYR A 166 -24.06 -16.55 -3.24
C TYR A 166 -24.75 -17.87 -2.92
N ASN A 167 -26.08 -17.85 -3.00
CA ASN A 167 -26.91 -18.96 -3.47
C ASN A 167 -27.73 -18.44 -4.66
#